data_AF-A0AAE1FQY7-F1
#
_entry.id   AF-A0AAE1FQY7-F1
#
_cell.length_a   1.000
_cell.length_b   1.000
_cell.length_c   1.000
_cell.angle_alpha   90.00
_cell.angle_beta   90.00
_cell.angle_gamma   90.00
#
_symmetry.space_group_name_H-M   'P 1'
#
loop_
_entity.id
_entity.type
_entity.pdbx_description
1 polymer ?
#
loop_
_entity_poly.entity_id
_entity_poly.type
_entity_poly.pdbx_seq_one_letter_code
_entity_poly.pdbx_strand_id
1 'polypeptide(L)'
;MSLNGDKFELLRYGPTQDMKQTTEYKCQNQLIMATDHVKDLGVHMSTDLTFSHHFNKITKTVNNHPRRGRLCFMRRAGGASQRVHTLIHHSFTFTGTRLFNSVPREIRNLTGITPDSFKNKLDKWLATVPDQPPTPGYTSTNSLQSVVHNMRREELPGTSGRPR
;
A
#
# COMPACT_ATOMS: atom_id res chain seq x y z
N MET A 1 15.92 18.60 24.12
CA MET A 1 15.33 17.33 23.62
C MET A 1 16.44 16.51 22.98
N SER A 2 16.52 15.21 23.23
CA SER A 2 17.44 14.29 22.54
C SER A 2 16.69 13.44 21.52
N LEU A 3 17.26 13.28 20.33
CA LEU A 3 16.71 12.44 19.26
C LEU A 3 17.11 10.98 19.50
N ASN A 4 16.21 10.02 19.23
CA ASN A 4 16.48 8.59 19.40
C ASN A 4 17.21 8.05 18.16
N GLY A 5 18.52 7.80 18.28
CA GLY A 5 19.40 7.36 17.20
C GLY A 5 18.98 6.04 16.54
N ASP A 6 18.45 5.10 17.33
CA ASP A 6 18.07 3.76 16.85
C ASP A 6 16.85 3.78 15.90
N LYS A 7 16.15 4.91 15.81
CA LYS A 7 14.98 5.07 14.94
C LYS A 7 15.32 5.65 13.57
N PHE A 8 16.54 6.15 13.35
CA PHE A 8 16.91 6.76 12.09
C PHE A 8 17.50 5.72 11.15
N GLU A 9 16.93 5.64 9.95
CA GLU A 9 17.47 4.88 8.83
C GLU A 9 17.92 5.86 7.74
N LEU A 10 19.05 5.57 7.09
CA LEU A 10 19.61 6.41 6.04
C LEU A 10 19.46 5.73 4.68
N LEU A 11 18.61 6.29 3.81
CA LEU A 11 18.51 5.89 2.40
C LEU A 11 19.23 6.91 1.51
N ARG A 12 20.13 6.45 0.63
CA ARG A 12 20.82 7.32 -0.33
C ARG A 12 20.45 6.94 -1.76
N TYR A 13 19.87 7.88 -2.49
CA TYR A 13 19.45 7.70 -3.88
C TYR A 13 19.97 8.84 -4.76
N GLY A 14 19.86 8.69 -6.08
CA GLY A 14 20.29 9.71 -7.06
C GLY A 14 21.69 9.47 -7.66
N PRO A 15 22.08 10.26 -8.67
CA PRO A 15 23.26 9.98 -9.49
C PRO A 15 24.60 10.41 -8.86
N THR A 16 24.59 11.35 -7.91
CA THR A 16 25.82 11.96 -7.39
C THR A 16 26.51 11.06 -6.37
N GLN A 17 27.38 10.17 -6.85
CA GLN A 17 28.06 9.18 -6.01
C GLN A 17 29.05 9.84 -5.04
N ASP A 18 29.70 10.94 -5.45
CA ASP A 18 30.65 11.68 -4.61
C ASP A 18 30.00 12.16 -3.33
N MET A 19 28.80 12.74 -3.43
CA MET A 19 28.03 13.19 -2.26
C MET A 19 27.67 12.03 -1.33
N LYS A 20 27.40 10.83 -1.86
CA LYS A 20 27.08 9.65 -1.04
C LYS A 20 28.29 9.17 -0.24
N GLN A 21 29.50 9.33 -0.77
CA GLN A 21 30.75 8.92 -0.12
C GLN A 21 31.31 9.98 0.83
N THR A 22 31.11 11.26 0.53
CA THR A 22 31.70 12.38 1.30
C THR A 22 30.82 12.89 2.44
N THR A 23 29.51 12.65 2.40
CA THR A 23 28.62 13.09 3.48
C THR A 23 28.41 11.96 4.48
N GLU A 24 28.34 12.29 5.78
CA GLU A 24 28.02 11.34 6.85
C GLU A 24 26.89 11.90 7.70
N TYR A 25 26.00 11.03 8.17
CA TYR A 25 24.94 11.40 9.11
C TYR A 25 25.20 10.73 10.45
N LYS A 26 25.22 11.53 11.52
CA LYS A 26 25.47 11.08 12.89
C LYS A 26 24.32 11.51 13.80
N CYS A 27 23.89 10.63 14.69
CA CYS A 27 22.96 10.96 15.77
C CYS A 27 23.68 10.69 17.09
N GLN A 28 23.81 11.70 17.96
CA GLN A 28 24.51 11.57 19.24
C GLN A 28 25.93 10.95 19.10
N ASN A 29 26.68 11.38 18.07
CA ASN A 29 27.99 10.85 17.67
C ASN A 29 28.01 9.40 17.16
N GLN A 30 26.88 8.70 17.07
CA GLN A 30 26.78 7.40 16.42
C GLN A 30 26.49 7.57 14.93
N LEU A 31 27.29 6.90 14.08
CA LEU A 31 27.12 6.92 12.63
C LEU A 31 25.85 6.15 12.24
N ILE A 32 25.04 6.73 11.36
CA ILE A 32 23.87 6.07 10.77
C ILE A 32 24.32 5.44 9.45
N MET A 33 24.30 4.10 9.40
CA MET A 33 24.67 3.35 8.20
C MET A 33 23.62 3.49 7.11
N ALA A 34 24.07 3.63 5.86
CA ALA A 34 23.18 3.63 4.71
C ALA A 34 22.56 2.24 4.52
N THR A 35 21.28 2.19 4.19
CA THR A 35 20.55 0.96 3.87
C THR A 35 20.14 0.96 2.39
N ASP A 36 19.94 -0.24 1.84
CA ASP A 36 19.52 -0.40 0.44
C ASP A 36 18.03 -0.12 0.23
N HIS A 37 17.24 -0.23 1.31
CA HIS A 37 15.83 0.07 1.31
C HIS A 37 15.37 0.56 2.67
N VAL A 38 14.32 1.37 2.65
CA VAL A 38 13.64 1.88 3.86
C VAL A 38 12.13 1.70 3.68
N LYS A 39 11.43 1.48 4.80
CA LYS A 39 9.97 1.43 4.81
C LYS A 39 9.41 2.71 5.41
N ASP A 40 8.56 3.40 4.67
CA ASP A 40 7.79 4.52 5.19
C ASP A 40 6.32 4.46 4.78
N LEU A 41 5.42 4.73 5.73
CA LEU A 41 3.95 4.69 5.56
C LEU A 41 3.38 3.43 4.85
N GLY A 42 4.11 2.31 4.92
CA GLY A 42 3.76 1.04 4.29
C GLY A 42 4.44 0.78 2.93
N VAL A 43 5.04 1.79 2.33
CA VAL A 43 5.81 1.69 1.08
C VAL A 43 7.25 1.29 1.39
N HIS A 44 7.83 0.43 0.56
CA HIS A 44 9.26 0.12 0.62
C HIS A 44 9.94 0.86 -0.53
N MET A 45 10.88 1.75 -0.21
CA MET A 45 11.65 2.50 -1.18
C MET A 45 13.07 1.96 -1.21
N SER A 46 13.60 1.71 -2.41
CA SER A 46 14.94 1.18 -2.63
C SER A 46 15.86 2.28 -3.19
N THR A 47 17.17 2.12 -3.05
CA THR A 47 18.17 3.09 -3.52
C THR A 47 18.19 3.29 -5.05
N ASP A 48 17.73 2.29 -5.79
CA ASP A 48 17.57 2.30 -7.25
C ASP A 48 16.31 3.05 -7.73
N LEU A 49 15.53 3.61 -6.80
CA LEU A 49 14.25 4.29 -7.05
C LEU A 49 13.18 3.40 -7.72
N THR A 50 13.40 2.08 -7.76
CA THR A 50 12.39 1.14 -8.22
C THR A 50 11.53 0.69 -7.05
N PHE A 51 10.27 0.36 -7.36
CA PHE A 51 9.36 -0.23 -6.39
C PHE A 51 9.42 -1.76 -6.43
N SER A 52 10.45 -2.36 -7.05
CA SER A 52 10.55 -3.81 -7.26
C SER A 52 10.44 -4.59 -5.96
N HIS A 53 11.16 -4.16 -4.91
CA HIS A 53 11.07 -4.78 -3.58
C HIS A 53 9.66 -4.68 -2.99
N HIS A 54 9.02 -3.52 -3.11
CA HIS A 54 7.65 -3.30 -2.65
C HIS A 54 6.64 -4.16 -3.42
N PHE A 55 6.73 -4.21 -4.75
CA PHE A 55 5.87 -5.00 -5.60
C PHE A 55 6.00 -6.50 -5.31
N ASN A 56 7.22 -7.01 -5.19
CA ASN A 56 7.48 -8.41 -4.84
C ASN A 56 6.87 -8.78 -3.48
N LYS A 57 6.86 -7.83 -2.54
CA LYS A 57 6.23 -8.04 -1.22
C LYS A 57 4.70 -8.05 -1.30
N ILE A 58 4.10 -7.14 -2.05
CA ILE A 58 2.64 -7.07 -2.21
C ILE A 58 2.11 -8.27 -3.01
N THR A 59 2.75 -8.61 -4.12
CA THR A 59 2.29 -9.68 -5.03
C THR A 59 2.24 -11.05 -4.34
N LYS A 60 3.13 -11.31 -3.37
CA LYS A 60 3.09 -12.50 -2.49
C LYS A 60 1.81 -12.63 -1.66
N THR A 61 1.05 -11.54 -1.49
CA THR A 61 -0.21 -11.54 -0.76
C THR A 61 -1.43 -11.78 -1.65
N VAL A 62 -1.23 -11.93 -2.96
CA VAL A 62 -2.29 -12.20 -3.91
C VAL A 62 -2.68 -13.67 -3.82
N ASN A 63 -3.98 -13.93 -3.74
CA ASN A 63 -4.56 -15.26 -3.77
C ASN A 63 -5.76 -15.29 -4.73
N ASN A 64 -6.01 -16.42 -5.37
CA ASN A 64 -7.12 -16.57 -6.32
C ASN A 64 -8.32 -17.23 -5.64
N HIS A 65 -9.43 -16.51 -5.54
CA HIS A 65 -10.65 -17.04 -4.93
C HIS A 65 -11.61 -17.57 -6.02
N PRO A 66 -12.16 -18.80 -5.89
CA PRO A 66 -12.96 -19.43 -6.95
C PRO A 66 -14.09 -18.56 -7.51
N ARG A 67 -14.81 -17.84 -6.64
CA ARG A 67 -15.93 -16.97 -7.04
C ARG A 67 -15.53 -15.53 -7.37
N ARG A 68 -14.45 -15.04 -6.75
CA ARG A 68 -14.13 -13.60 -6.66
C ARG A 68 -12.89 -13.22 -7.47
N GLY A 69 -12.16 -14.19 -8.02
CA GLY A 69 -10.91 -13.97 -8.74
C GLY A 69 -9.73 -13.60 -7.83
N ARG A 70 -8.71 -12.97 -8.42
CA ARG A 70 -7.48 -12.55 -7.75
C ARG A 70 -7.73 -11.45 -6.73
N LEU A 71 -7.45 -11.71 -5.47
CA LEU A 71 -7.59 -10.77 -4.35
C LEU A 71 -6.25 -10.59 -3.64
N CYS A 72 -6.02 -9.41 -3.09
CA CYS A 72 -4.82 -9.07 -2.32
C CYS A 72 -5.14 -9.03 -0.82
N PHE A 73 -4.39 -9.76 0.00
CA PHE A 73 -4.70 -9.90 1.44
C PHE A 73 -3.60 -9.36 2.34
N MET A 74 -3.88 -8.30 3.09
CA MET A 74 -2.96 -7.83 4.13
C MET A 74 -3.13 -8.63 5.43
N ARG A 75 -2.02 -9.13 5.98
CA ARG A 75 -2.01 -9.72 7.32
C ARG A 75 -2.50 -8.70 8.34
N ARG A 76 -3.50 -9.07 9.13
CA ARG A 76 -3.93 -8.27 10.29
C ARG A 76 -2.83 -8.31 11.35
N ALA A 77 -2.52 -7.16 11.94
CA ALA A 77 -1.65 -7.09 13.11
C ALA A 77 -2.45 -7.55 14.34
N GLY A 78 -2.45 -8.86 14.62
CA GLY A 78 -3.10 -9.40 15.82
C GLY A 78 -2.40 -8.91 17.09
N GLY A 79 -3.18 -8.55 18.12
CA GLY A 79 -2.65 -8.13 19.42
C GLY A 79 -1.96 -6.76 19.43
N ALA A 80 -2.12 -5.94 18.38
CA ALA A 80 -1.55 -4.60 18.32
C ALA A 80 -2.46 -3.58 19.01
N SER A 81 -1.89 -2.44 19.44
CA SER A 81 -2.67 -1.36 20.03
C SER A 81 -3.59 -0.69 19.00
N GLN A 82 -4.67 -0.04 19.47
CA GLN A 82 -5.59 0.68 18.60
C GLN A 82 -4.87 1.75 17.76
N ARG A 83 -3.87 2.43 18.32
CA ARG A 83 -3.05 3.40 17.59
C ARG A 83 -2.32 2.75 16.41
N VAL A 84 -1.77 1.55 16.60
CA VAL A 84 -1.12 0.80 15.52
C VAL A 84 -2.14 0.37 14.47
N HIS A 85 -3.33 -0.06 14.88
CA HIS A 85 -4.42 -0.35 13.94
C HIS A 85 -4.80 0.86 13.10
N THR A 86 -4.88 2.06 13.70
CA THR A 86 -5.12 3.32 12.98
C THR A 86 -4.01 3.60 11.97
N LEU A 87 -2.74 3.52 12.39
CA LEU A 87 -1.59 3.72 11.49
C LEU A 87 -1.59 2.74 10.32
N ILE A 88 -1.91 1.46 10.57
CA ILE A 88 -2.05 0.45 9.53
C ILE A 88 -3.22 0.80 8.61
N HIS A 89 -4.37 1.19 9.15
CA HIS A 89 -5.56 1.52 8.38
C HIS A 89 -5.31 2.67 7.40
N HIS A 90 -4.53 3.67 7.81
CA HIS A 90 -4.14 4.81 6.97
C HIS A 90 -2.88 4.57 6.13
N SER A 91 -2.25 3.40 6.24
CA SER A 91 -1.08 3.07 5.41
C SER A 91 -1.47 2.89 3.94
N PHE A 92 -0.53 3.21 3.05
CA PHE A 92 -0.73 3.05 1.61
C PHE A 92 -1.06 1.60 1.25
N THR A 93 -0.33 0.62 1.81
CA THR A 93 -0.52 -0.79 1.48
C THR A 93 -1.91 -1.29 1.87
N PHE A 94 -2.43 -0.88 3.03
CA PHE A 94 -3.76 -1.28 3.45
C PHE A 94 -4.85 -0.68 2.55
N THR A 95 -4.73 0.61 2.23
CA THR A 95 -5.70 1.28 1.34
C THR A 95 -5.61 0.75 -0.09
N GLY A 96 -4.41 0.59 -0.64
CA GLY A 96 -4.16 0.10 -1.99
C GLY A 96 -4.67 -1.33 -2.22
N THR A 97 -4.46 -2.24 -1.27
CA THR A 97 -5.01 -3.60 -1.37
C THR A 97 -6.54 -3.62 -1.33
N ARG A 98 -7.15 -2.77 -0.51
CA ARG A 98 -8.60 -2.62 -0.47
C ARG A 98 -9.16 -2.02 -1.76
N LEU A 99 -8.49 -1.01 -2.33
CA LEU A 99 -8.86 -0.43 -3.63
C LEU A 99 -8.80 -1.47 -4.73
N PHE A 100 -7.68 -2.20 -4.84
CA PHE A 100 -7.56 -3.30 -5.80
C PHE A 100 -8.73 -4.27 -5.66
N ASN A 101 -9.01 -4.75 -4.45
CA ASN A 101 -10.09 -5.72 -4.22
C ASN A 101 -11.51 -5.20 -4.54
N SER A 102 -11.71 -3.87 -4.57
CA SER A 102 -12.98 -3.26 -4.97
C SER A 102 -13.19 -3.22 -6.49
N VAL A 103 -12.12 -3.38 -7.28
CA VAL A 103 -12.20 -3.43 -8.74
C VAL A 103 -12.92 -4.73 -9.18
N PRO A 104 -13.69 -4.71 -10.29
CA PRO A 104 -14.33 -5.90 -10.84
C PRO A 104 -13.34 -7.04 -11.07
N ARG A 105 -13.80 -8.28 -10.83
CA ARG A 105 -12.95 -9.47 -11.00
C ARG A 105 -12.43 -9.60 -12.43
N GLU A 106 -13.22 -9.16 -13.41
CA GLU A 106 -12.92 -9.19 -14.83
C GLU A 106 -11.68 -8.36 -15.14
N ILE A 107 -11.51 -7.22 -14.47
CA ILE A 107 -10.35 -6.33 -14.60
C ILE A 107 -9.19 -6.86 -13.76
N ARG A 108 -9.45 -7.27 -12.51
CA ARG A 108 -8.41 -7.85 -11.63
C ARG A 108 -7.78 -9.11 -12.20
N ASN A 109 -8.52 -9.89 -12.98
CA ASN A 109 -8.06 -11.17 -13.53
C ASN A 109 -7.32 -11.07 -14.86
N LEU A 110 -7.23 -9.90 -15.49
CA LEU A 110 -6.48 -9.71 -16.73
C LEU A 110 -4.99 -10.06 -16.58
N THR A 111 -4.50 -11.01 -17.37
CA THR A 111 -3.09 -11.41 -17.42
C THR A 111 -2.57 -11.31 -18.85
N GLY A 112 -1.24 -11.19 -19.01
CA GLY A 112 -0.61 -11.10 -20.33
C GLY A 112 -0.94 -9.83 -21.13
N ILE A 113 -1.43 -8.77 -20.46
CA ILE A 113 -1.75 -7.49 -21.09
C ILE A 113 -0.71 -6.42 -20.76
N THR A 114 -0.60 -5.42 -21.64
CA THR A 114 0.24 -4.25 -21.38
C THR A 114 -0.35 -3.36 -20.28
N PRO A 115 0.49 -2.59 -19.56
CA PRO A 115 0.01 -1.65 -18.55
C PRO A 115 -1.04 -0.66 -19.08
N ASP A 116 -0.88 -0.17 -20.30
CA ASP A 116 -1.80 0.81 -20.88
C ASP A 116 -3.15 0.19 -21.25
N SER A 117 -3.16 -1.06 -21.71
CA SER A 117 -4.43 -1.79 -21.89
C SER A 117 -5.16 -2.00 -20.56
N PHE A 118 -4.42 -2.19 -19.46
CA PHE A 118 -5.02 -2.31 -18.13
C PHE A 118 -5.62 -0.97 -17.69
N LYS A 119 -4.84 0.12 -17.79
CA LYS A 119 -5.29 1.49 -17.46
C LYS A 119 -6.57 1.84 -18.22
N ASN A 120 -6.58 1.64 -19.54
CA ASN A 120 -7.76 1.92 -20.37
C ASN A 120 -9.03 1.16 -19.93
N LYS A 121 -8.90 -0.09 -19.49
CA LYS A 121 -10.04 -0.87 -18.98
C LYS A 121 -10.48 -0.39 -17.59
N LEU A 122 -9.52 -0.03 -16.74
CA LEU A 122 -9.78 0.54 -15.42
C LEU A 122 -10.48 1.90 -15.53
N ASP A 123 -10.01 2.80 -16.39
CA ASP A 123 -10.58 4.14 -16.59
C ASP A 123 -12.03 4.07 -17.08
N LYS A 124 -12.32 3.15 -18.02
CA LYS A 124 -13.70 2.89 -18.47
C LYS A 124 -14.61 2.46 -17.32
N TRP A 125 -14.10 1.66 -16.38
CA TRP A 125 -14.88 1.28 -15.20
C TRP A 125 -14.99 2.42 -14.19
N LEU A 126 -13.91 3.16 -13.94
CA LEU A 126 -13.94 4.32 -13.03
C LEU A 126 -14.92 5.38 -13.50
N ALA A 127 -15.09 5.57 -14.81
CA ALA A 127 -16.11 6.46 -15.37
C ALA A 127 -17.56 6.06 -15.02
N THR A 128 -17.80 4.82 -14.59
CA THR A 128 -19.12 4.36 -14.12
C THR A 128 -19.37 4.64 -12.64
N VAL A 129 -18.33 4.98 -11.88
CA VAL A 129 -18.44 5.27 -10.45
C VAL A 129 -18.93 6.72 -10.29
N PRO A 130 -20.03 6.96 -9.55
CA PRO A 130 -20.55 8.31 -9.37
C PRO A 130 -19.58 9.16 -8.55
N ASP A 131 -19.17 10.30 -9.12
CA ASP A 131 -18.32 11.28 -8.44
C ASP A 131 -19.18 12.26 -7.63
N GLN A 132 -19.47 11.90 -6.38
CA GLN A 132 -20.23 12.75 -5.46
C GLN A 132 -19.36 13.07 -4.24
N PRO A 133 -18.54 14.13 -4.31
CA PRO A 133 -17.71 14.53 -3.17
C PRO A 133 -18.58 14.90 -1.98
N PRO A 134 -18.04 14.82 -0.75
CA PRO A 134 -18.77 15.23 0.43
C PRO A 134 -19.20 16.70 0.37
N THR A 135 -20.49 16.96 0.47
CA THR A 135 -21.00 18.32 0.66
C THR A 135 -20.52 18.85 2.02
N PRO A 136 -19.94 20.07 2.10
CA PRO A 136 -19.49 20.65 3.37
C PRO A 136 -20.61 20.66 4.42
N GLY A 137 -20.31 20.18 5.63
CA GLY A 137 -21.28 20.05 6.72
C GLY A 137 -22.08 18.74 6.74
N TYR A 138 -21.97 17.90 5.70
CA TYR A 138 -22.60 16.58 5.66
C TYR A 138 -21.54 15.46 5.65
N THR A 139 -21.76 14.44 6.48
CA THR A 139 -20.95 13.21 6.42
C THR A 139 -21.33 12.44 5.16
N SER A 140 -20.48 12.49 4.12
CA SER A 140 -20.74 11.69 2.92
C SER A 140 -20.33 10.24 3.09
N THR A 141 -21.12 9.36 2.51
CA THR A 141 -20.79 7.95 2.32
C THR A 141 -20.01 7.72 1.02
N ASN A 142 -19.40 8.72 0.36
CA ASN A 142 -18.93 8.65 -1.04
C ASN A 142 -17.50 9.20 -1.33
N SER A 143 -16.51 8.99 -0.45
CA SER A 143 -15.08 9.13 -0.82
C SER A 143 -14.52 7.82 -1.44
N LEU A 144 -13.30 7.82 -2.00
CA LEU A 144 -12.61 6.57 -2.39
C LEU A 144 -12.61 5.50 -1.28
N GLN A 145 -12.59 5.92 -0.01
CA GLN A 145 -12.67 5.02 1.14
C GLN A 145 -14.06 4.39 1.30
N SER A 146 -15.08 5.02 0.75
CA SER A 146 -16.44 4.58 0.84
C SER A 146 -16.97 3.88 -0.41
N VAL A 147 -16.37 4.01 -1.59
CA VAL A 147 -16.50 2.95 -2.63
C VAL A 147 -16.10 1.60 -2.02
N VAL A 148 -15.03 1.61 -1.24
CA VAL A 148 -14.53 0.45 -0.48
C VAL A 148 -15.40 0.12 0.76
N HIS A 149 -16.30 1.00 1.20
CA HIS A 149 -17.23 0.78 2.33
C HIS A 149 -18.64 0.36 1.88
N ASN A 150 -19.12 0.92 0.77
CA ASN A 150 -20.43 0.64 0.15
C ASN A 150 -20.40 -0.71 -0.58
N MET A 151 -19.27 -1.08 -1.18
CA MET A 151 -19.00 -2.46 -1.67
C MET A 151 -18.85 -3.48 -0.53
N ARG A 152 -18.84 -3.03 0.74
CA ARG A 152 -18.48 -3.84 1.93
C ARG A 152 -19.68 -4.39 2.69
N ARG A 153 -20.92 -4.01 2.36
CA ARG A 153 -22.10 -4.49 3.10
C ARG A 153 -22.53 -5.91 2.75
N GLU A 154 -22.04 -6.50 1.67
CA GLU A 154 -22.40 -7.88 1.29
C GLU A 154 -21.31 -8.93 1.55
N GLU A 155 -20.02 -8.58 1.73
CA GLU A 155 -18.97 -9.63 1.56
C GLU A 155 -17.66 -9.45 2.38
N LEU A 156 -17.74 -9.62 3.70
CA LEU A 156 -16.58 -10.07 4.48
C LEU A 156 -16.92 -11.39 5.17
N PRO A 157 -16.40 -12.54 4.69
CA PRO A 157 -16.55 -13.78 5.44
C PRO A 157 -15.83 -13.64 6.79
N GLY A 158 -16.52 -14.10 7.82
CA GLY A 158 -15.93 -14.38 9.12
C GLY A 158 -14.70 -15.28 8.98
N THR A 159 -13.75 -15.01 9.85
CA THR A 159 -12.66 -15.89 10.28
C THR A 159 -12.95 -17.39 10.12
N SER A 160 -12.39 -18.02 9.09
CA SER A 160 -11.93 -19.42 9.11
C SER A 160 -11.33 -19.77 7.74
N GLY A 161 -10.01 -19.68 7.63
CA GLY A 161 -9.34 -20.02 6.37
C GLY A 161 -7.89 -19.61 6.39
N ARG A 162 -7.08 -20.27 7.24
CA ARG A 162 -5.64 -20.36 6.99
C ARG A 162 -5.46 -21.01 5.61
N PRO A 163 -4.62 -20.48 4.70
CA PRO A 163 -4.05 -21.32 3.65
C PRO A 163 -3.21 -22.40 4.33
N ARG A 164 -3.42 -23.67 3.95
CA ARG A 164 -2.38 -24.69 4.08
C ARG A 164 -1.31 -24.42 3.03
#